data_AF-A0A926PT03-F1
#
_entry.id   AF-A0A926PT03-F1
#
_cell.length_a   1.000
_cell.length_b   1.000
_cell.length_c   1.000
_cell.angle_alpha   90.00
_cell.angle_beta   90.00
_cell.angle_gamma   90.00
#
_symmetry.space_group_name_H-M   'P 1'
#
loop_
_entity.id
_entity.type
_entity.pdbx_description
1 polymer ?
#
loop_
_entity_poly.entity_id
_entity_poly.type
_entity_poly.pdbx_seq_one_letter_code
_entity_poly.pdbx_strand_id
1 'polypeptide(L)' 'MIDQATRELIDRLLLERISLAGIARATQVSQQWLQTYVNEKYAKVPRQVQVTPKKRGSVAKILK' A
#
# COMPACT_ATOMS: atom_id res chain seq x y z
N MET A 1 -12.16 -6.97 -19.29
CA MET A 1 -11.07 -7.72 -18.64
C MET A 1 -9.77 -6.97 -18.91
N ILE A 2 -8.90 -6.80 -17.91
CA ILE A 2 -7.56 -6.19 -18.10
C ILE A 2 -6.56 -7.30 -18.37
N ASP A 3 -5.71 -7.09 -19.38
CA ASP A 3 -4.67 -8.02 -19.81
C ASP A 3 -3.65 -8.32 -18.69
N GLN A 4 -3.06 -9.51 -18.72
CA GLN A 4 -2.09 -9.93 -17.73
C GLN A 4 -0.82 -9.06 -17.77
N ALA A 5 -0.36 -8.65 -18.96
CA ALA A 5 0.80 -7.78 -19.11
C ALA A 5 0.57 -6.40 -18.48
N THR A 6 -0.65 -5.87 -18.57
CA THR A 6 -1.03 -4.62 -17.90
C THR A 6 -0.96 -4.77 -16.38
N ARG A 7 -1.40 -5.90 -15.82
CA ARG A 7 -1.33 -6.16 -14.37
C ARG A 7 0.11 -6.25 -13.89
N GLU A 8 0.97 -6.93 -14.64
CA GLU A 8 2.41 -7.04 -14.33
C GLU A 8 3.13 -5.69 -14.43
N LEU A 9 2.72 -4.83 -15.36
CA LEU A 9 3.21 -3.45 -15.42
C LEU A 9 2.78 -2.66 -14.18
N ILE A 10 1.49 -2.70 -13.82
CA ILE A 10 0.96 -2.04 -12.61
C ILE A 10 1.72 -2.50 -11.37
N ASP A 11 1.97 -3.80 -11.25
CA ASP A 11 2.69 -4.38 -10.12
C ASP A 11 4.12 -3.85 -9.99
N ARG A 12 4.85 -3.72 -11.10
CA ARG A 12 6.18 -3.09 -11.10
C ARG A 12 6.11 -1.62 -10.70
N LEU A 13 5.14 -0.86 -11.20
CA LEU A 13 4.96 0.55 -10.84
C LEU A 13 4.61 0.75 -9.36
N LEU A 14 3.87 -0.19 -8.76
CA LEU A 14 3.58 -0.18 -7.32
C LEU A 14 4.83 -0.38 -6.47
N LEU A 15 5.79 -1.20 -6.93
CA LEU A 15 7.07 -1.43 -6.25
C LEU A 15 7.96 -0.18 -6.24
N GLU A 16 7.95 0.58 -7.34
CA GLU A 16 8.61 1.89 -7.47
C GLU A 16 7.94 3.00 -6.63
N ARG A 17 6.92 2.64 -5.84
CA ARG A 17 6.12 3.54 -4.99
C ARG A 17 5.47 4.70 -5.74
N ILE A 18 5.15 4.50 -7.03
CA ILE A 18 4.44 5.49 -7.84
C ILE A 18 3.02 5.65 -7.31
N SER A 19 2.51 6.89 -7.31
CA SER A 19 1.14 7.18 -6.88
C SER A 19 0.10 6.45 -7.75
N LEU A 20 -1.01 6.00 -7.14
CA LEU A 20 -2.10 5.33 -7.87
C LEU A 20 -2.65 6.20 -9.02
N ALA A 21 -2.72 7.52 -8.84
CA ALA A 21 -3.13 8.45 -9.89
C ALA A 21 -2.11 8.53 -11.04
N GLY A 22 -0.81 8.40 -10.76
CA GLY A 22 0.23 8.28 -11.79
C GLY A 22 0.10 6.99 -12.58
N ILE A 23 -0.13 5.88 -11.89
CA ILE A 23 -0.32 4.55 -12.50
C ILE A 23 -1.57 4.52 -13.37
N ALA A 24 -2.70 5.05 -12.89
CA ALA A 24 -3.95 5.10 -13.63
C ALA A 24 -3.79 5.89 -14.95
N ARG A 25 -3.06 7.01 -14.93
CA ARG A 25 -2.75 7.79 -16.13
C ARG A 25 -1.80 7.07 -17.08
N ALA A 26 -0.74 6.45 -16.57
CA ALA A 26 0.28 5.76 -17.37
C ALA A 26 -0.24 4.48 -18.05
N THR A 27 -1.19 3.79 -17.41
CA THR A 27 -1.75 2.51 -17.91
C THR A 27 -3.15 2.66 -18.50
N GLN A 28 -3.72 3.87 -18.48
CA GLN A 28 -5.06 4.21 -18.96
C GLN A 28 -6.17 3.31 -18.37
N VAL A 29 -5.98 2.83 -17.13
CA VAL A 29 -6.98 2.02 -16.42
C VAL A 29 -7.89 2.89 -15.57
N SER A 30 -9.11 2.42 -15.33
CA SER A 30 -10.03 3.08 -14.40
C SER A 30 -9.42 3.14 -13.00
N GLN A 31 -9.45 4.34 -12.39
CA GLN A 31 -8.98 4.55 -11.03
C GLN A 31 -9.76 3.70 -10.02
N GLN A 32 -11.08 3.54 -10.22
CA GLN A 32 -11.90 2.70 -9.36
C GLN A 32 -11.45 1.23 -9.44
N TRP A 33 -11.17 0.74 -10.65
CA TRP A 33 -10.68 -0.61 -10.84
C TRP A 33 -9.30 -0.80 -10.19
N LEU A 34 -8.37 0.14 -10.39
CA LEU A 34 -7.04 0.09 -9.79
C LEU A 34 -7.11 0.09 -8.26
N GLN A 35 -8.00 0.89 -7.69
CA GLN A 35 -8.21 0.94 -6.25
C GLN A 35 -8.70 -0.40 -5.71
N THR A 36 -9.69 -1.03 -6.35
CA THR A 36 -10.19 -2.36 -5.97
C THR A 36 -9.09 -3.41 -6.08
N TYR A 37 -8.38 -3.45 -7.21
CA TYR A 37 -7.29 -4.40 -7.45
C TYR A 37 -6.21 -4.33 -6.37
N VAL A 38 -5.78 -3.12 -6.03
CA VAL A 38 -4.76 -2.88 -5.02
C VAL A 38 -5.27 -3.22 -3.61
N ASN A 39 -6.53 -2.91 -3.31
CA ASN A 39 -7.15 -3.26 -2.02
C ASN A 39 -7.20 -4.79 -1.83
N GLU A 40 -7.64 -5.54 -2.83
CA GLU A 40 -7.66 -7.00 -2.80
C GLU A 40 -6.25 -7.58 -2.63
N LYS A 41 -5.25 -7.00 -3.29
CA LYS A 41 -3.86 -7.42 -3.19
C LYS A 41 -3.28 -7.18 -1.79
N TYR A 42 -3.50 -6.00 -1.22
CA TYR A 42 -3.03 -5.70 0.14
C TYR A 42 -3.81 -6.43 1.23
N ALA A 43 -5.08 -6.79 1.01
CA ALA A 43 -5.85 -7.61 1.95
C ALA A 43 -5.26 -9.03 2.10
N LYS A 44 -4.67 -9.56 1.02
CA LYS A 44 -4.04 -10.89 1.01
C LYS A 44 -2.64 -10.90 1.63
N VAL A 45 -1.98 -9.75 1.75
CA VAL A 45 -0.64 -9.64 2.35
C VAL A 45 -0.80 -9.32 3.84
N PRO A 46 -0.46 -10.24 4.77
CA PRO A 46 -0.52 -9.95 6.19
C PRO A 46 0.40 -8.78 6.51
N ARG A 47 -0.20 -7.64 6.88
CA ARG A 47 0.50 -6.39 7.24
C ARG A 47 1.27 -6.43 8.57
N GLN A 48 1.38 -7.60 9.20
CA GLN A 48 2.11 -7.75 10.46
C GLN A 48 3.61 -7.68 10.20
N VAL A 49 4.12 -6.46 10.08
CA VAL A 49 5.51 -6.19 10.46
C VAL A 49 5.57 -6.51 11.95
N GLN A 50 6.34 -7.54 12.33
CA GLN A 50 6.63 -7.82 13.73
C GLN A 50 7.40 -6.63 14.30
N VAL A 51 6.68 -5.62 14.80
CA VAL A 51 7.28 -4.52 15.53
C VAL A 51 7.55 -5.01 16.94
N THR A 52 8.83 -5.23 17.27
CA THR A 52 9.25 -5.43 18.66
C THR A 52 8.96 -4.13 19.42
N PRO A 53 8.05 -4.11 20.41
CA PRO A 53 7.76 -2.88 21.14
C PRO A 53 8.98 -2.46 21.95
N LYS A 54 9.56 -1.30 21.63
CA LYS A 54 10.61 -0.69 22.44
C LYS A 54 10.03 -0.30 23.80
N LYS A 55 10.68 -0.69 24.91
CA LYS A 55 10.27 -0.36 26.29
C LYS A 55 10.00 1.15 26.40
N ARG A 56 8.76 1.53 26.75
CA ARG A 56 8.39 2.92 27.05
C ARG A 56 9.09 3.34 28.34
N GLY A 57 9.91 4.38 28.29
CA GLY A 57 10.43 5.03 29.49
C GLY A 57 9.30 5.76 30.23
N SER A 58 9.20 5.54 31.53
CA SER A 58 8.20 6.16 32.41
C SER A 58 8.45 7.67 32.49
N VAL A 59 7.49 8.48 32.04
CA VAL A 59 7.50 9.93 32.30
C VAL A 59 6.79 10.15 33.63
N ALA A 60 7.54 10.50 34.68
CA ALA A 60 6.99 10.82 35.99
C ALA A 60 6.15 12.11 35.89
N LYS A 61 4.86 11.98 36.16
CA LYS A 61 3.91 13.11 36.21
C LYS A 61 4.14 13.84 37.52
N ILE A 62 4.71 15.05 37.47
CA ILE A 62 4.72 15.99 38.59
C ILE A 62 3.43 16.80 38.47
N LEU A 63 2.47 16.59 39.38
CA LEU A 63 1.34 17.49 39.60
C LEU A 63 1.51 18.09 41.00
N LYS A 64 1.57 19.42 41.04
CA LYS A 64 1.50 20.27 42.23
C LYS A 64 0.16 20.98 42.19
#